data_AF-A0A3B6BYF0-F1
#
_entry.id   AF-A0A3B6BYF0-F1
#
_cell.length_a   1.000
_cell.length_b   1.000
_cell.length_c   1.000
_cell.angle_alpha   90.00
_cell.angle_beta   90.00
_cell.angle_gamma   90.00
#
_symmetry.space_group_name_H-M   'P 1'
#
loop_
_entity.id
_entity.type
_entity.pdbx_description
1 polymer ?
#
loop_
_entity_poly.entity_id
_entity_poly.type
_entity_poly.pdbx_seq_one_letter_code
_entity_poly.pdbx_strand_id
1 'polypeptide(L)'
;MGTSNKDSDSKLYELNEQLLLLASLVTTVTYLSGLNLLGGNWQQMEDGHVAGNPILRYTDISRYRILYSFNATAFASSVMVCLILVMLRRNRKVWTMVLPVVMVVDLLSVIGSFAAGTCRDAFTTIFASGLAFAVLAYIAYAFIPCYVRSWNRGRDNTPIPINTNKGYKEKKKVEVLILLATFTFTISYATGLNPPGGFWSSTQHEKEDGRLLHLAGNPIMEDTRRRRYRAFFVCNTVVLLASLLVILLLLANKVSRIISARVVRIYGFIAVALLGLMGAYATGSSRETENTVMVIVSLSTVIPAWVGLQLALNYVFHWKPIRNVRDNFSQWSKKSSPAGDSAVASTVFKNNCYLAMVLAGFAVCITYQAGMDPPGGLWQDNLDGHEIGRPVLQTTHHARYQVFFYSNSAAFVTSLGAPEMQKGPSMLSS
;
A
#
# COMPACT_ATOMS: atom_id res chain seq x y z
N MET A 1 46.59 -9.73 5.81
CA MET A 1 45.55 -10.14 4.84
C MET A 1 44.28 -10.47 5.64
N GLY A 2 43.21 -9.66 5.60
CA GLY A 2 41.99 -10.04 6.36
C GLY A 2 41.01 -8.95 6.82
N THR A 3 40.85 -7.81 6.12
CA THR A 3 39.92 -6.75 6.57
C THR A 3 38.71 -6.52 5.66
N SER A 4 38.52 -7.29 4.58
CA SER A 4 37.46 -7.02 3.60
C SER A 4 36.06 -7.57 3.95
N ASN A 5 35.90 -8.43 4.96
CA ASN A 5 34.64 -9.17 5.14
C ASN A 5 33.66 -8.57 6.17
N LYS A 6 34.12 -7.67 7.05
CA LYS A 6 33.27 -7.08 8.11
C LYS A 6 32.25 -6.06 7.58
N ASP A 7 32.56 -5.36 6.49
CA ASP A 7 31.74 -4.25 6.00
C ASP A 7 30.61 -4.70 5.03
N SER A 8 30.79 -5.83 4.35
CA SER A 8 29.71 -6.56 3.65
C SER A 8 28.76 -7.24 4.64
N ASP A 9 29.31 -7.75 5.76
CA ASP A 9 28.54 -8.40 6.81
C ASP A 9 27.74 -7.43 7.71
N SER A 10 28.11 -6.15 7.79
CA SER A 10 27.27 -5.14 8.44
C SER A 10 26.12 -4.68 7.51
N LYS A 11 26.39 -4.52 6.20
CA LYS A 11 25.43 -4.00 5.21
C LYS A 11 24.23 -4.90 4.97
N LEU A 12 24.46 -6.21 4.87
CA LEU A 12 23.37 -7.15 4.60
C LEU A 12 22.57 -7.44 5.90
N TYR A 13 23.12 -7.24 7.10
CA TYR A 13 22.37 -7.40 8.37
C TYR A 13 21.32 -6.31 8.57
N GLU A 14 21.63 -5.08 8.13
CA GLU A 14 20.73 -3.93 8.19
C GLU A 14 19.59 -4.01 7.16
N LEU A 15 19.81 -4.69 6.03
CA LEU A 15 18.76 -5.00 5.04
C LEU A 15 17.90 -6.20 5.44
N ASN A 16 18.45 -7.17 6.18
CA ASN A 16 17.77 -8.42 6.50
C ASN A 16 16.42 -8.22 7.19
N GLU A 17 16.31 -7.27 8.13
CA GLU A 17 15.05 -6.98 8.83
C GLU A 17 13.98 -6.45 7.86
N GLN A 18 14.36 -5.54 6.97
CA GLN A 18 13.45 -4.94 5.98
C GLN A 18 13.07 -5.91 4.86
N LEU A 19 14.01 -6.75 4.42
CA LEU A 19 13.75 -7.84 3.48
C LEU A 19 12.82 -8.89 4.07
N LEU A 20 13.03 -9.23 5.34
CA LEU A 20 12.18 -10.17 6.06
C LEU A 20 10.77 -9.61 6.20
N LEU A 21 10.62 -8.31 6.49
CA LEU A 21 9.33 -7.63 6.48
C LEU A 21 8.63 -7.73 5.12
N LEU A 22 9.31 -7.37 4.02
CA LEU A 22 8.74 -7.47 2.67
C LEU A 22 8.37 -8.92 2.30
N ALA A 23 9.25 -9.89 2.55
CA ALA A 23 8.97 -11.29 2.25
C ALA A 23 7.82 -11.85 3.11
N SER A 24 7.75 -11.48 4.40
CA SER A 24 6.63 -11.86 5.26
C SER A 24 5.30 -11.23 4.82
N LEU A 25 5.34 -9.99 4.35
CA LEU A 25 4.19 -9.28 3.78
C LEU A 25 3.68 -10.00 2.53
N VAL A 26 4.57 -10.27 1.57
CA VAL A 26 4.22 -10.99 0.34
C VAL A 26 3.69 -12.39 0.65
N THR A 27 4.33 -13.13 1.56
CA THR A 27 3.84 -14.42 2.04
C THR A 27 2.41 -14.31 2.57
N THR A 28 2.13 -13.30 3.39
CA THR A 28 0.81 -13.11 4.01
C THR A 28 -0.25 -12.78 2.97
N VAL A 29 0.01 -11.85 2.05
CA VAL A 29 -1.00 -11.47 1.04
C VAL A 29 -1.24 -12.59 0.03
N THR A 30 -0.20 -13.33 -0.36
CA THR A 30 -0.31 -14.45 -1.32
C THR A 30 -0.97 -15.67 -0.68
N TYR A 31 -0.76 -15.89 0.61
CA TYR A 31 -1.50 -16.88 1.40
C TYR A 31 -2.98 -16.53 1.48
N LEU A 32 -3.31 -15.29 1.87
CA LEU A 32 -4.70 -14.84 1.95
C LEU A 32 -5.41 -14.88 0.59
N SER A 33 -4.76 -14.45 -0.50
CA SER A 33 -5.34 -14.57 -1.84
C SER A 33 -5.39 -15.99 -2.37
N GLY A 34 -4.57 -16.90 -1.85
CA GLY A 34 -4.66 -18.32 -2.16
C GLY A 34 -5.89 -18.98 -1.51
N LEU A 35 -6.29 -18.50 -0.33
CA LEU A 35 -7.48 -18.97 0.39
C LEU A 35 -8.78 -18.35 -0.15
N ASN A 36 -8.74 -17.07 -0.52
CA ASN A 36 -9.87 -16.39 -1.15
C ASN A 36 -9.92 -16.77 -2.63
N LEU A 37 -10.87 -17.61 -3.02
CA LEU A 37 -11.03 -18.04 -4.42
C LEU A 37 -11.36 -16.84 -5.31
N LEU A 38 -10.33 -16.34 -6.00
CA LEU A 38 -10.35 -15.11 -6.79
C LEU A 38 -11.41 -15.16 -7.90
N GLY A 39 -12.27 -14.14 -7.96
CA GLY A 39 -13.46 -14.16 -8.82
C GLY A 39 -14.70 -14.81 -8.20
N GLY A 40 -14.63 -15.19 -6.91
CA GLY A 40 -15.70 -15.87 -6.21
C GLY A 40 -15.68 -17.39 -6.40
N ASN A 41 -16.53 -18.05 -5.63
CA ASN A 41 -16.79 -19.48 -5.73
C ASN A 41 -18.25 -19.73 -6.08
N TRP A 42 -18.50 -20.85 -6.76
CA TRP A 42 -19.86 -21.30 -7.01
C TRP A 42 -20.56 -21.57 -5.67
N GLN A 43 -21.74 -20.99 -5.47
CA GLN A 43 -22.50 -21.15 -4.22
C GLN A 43 -23.39 -22.40 -4.25
N GLN A 44 -23.85 -22.79 -5.44
CA GLN A 44 -24.79 -23.89 -5.65
C GLN A 44 -24.24 -24.89 -6.66
N MET A 45 -24.76 -26.13 -6.62
CA MET A 45 -24.44 -27.14 -7.62
C MET A 45 -25.42 -26.99 -8.79
N GLU A 46 -24.97 -26.29 -9.83
CA GLU A 46 -25.76 -26.03 -11.03
C GLU A 46 -24.84 -26.07 -12.27
N ASP A 47 -25.37 -26.46 -13.42
CA ASP A 47 -24.69 -26.49 -14.73
C ASP A 47 -23.33 -27.24 -14.76
N GLY A 48 -23.17 -28.29 -13.96
CA GLY A 48 -21.95 -29.10 -13.91
C GLY A 48 -20.79 -28.47 -13.11
N HIS A 49 -21.06 -27.38 -12.39
CA HIS A 49 -20.14 -26.77 -11.45
C HIS A 49 -20.40 -27.29 -10.02
N VAL A 50 -19.32 -27.50 -9.26
CA VAL A 50 -19.40 -27.93 -7.86
C VAL A 50 -19.29 -26.70 -6.97
N ALA A 51 -20.21 -26.57 -6.02
CA ALA A 51 -20.17 -25.51 -5.02
C ALA A 51 -18.82 -25.49 -4.29
N GLY A 52 -18.28 -24.30 -4.07
CA GLY A 52 -16.95 -24.07 -3.50
C GLY A 52 -15.81 -24.06 -4.53
N ASN A 53 -16.01 -24.47 -5.79
CA ASN A 53 -14.96 -24.35 -6.79
C ASN A 53 -14.80 -22.89 -7.29
N PRO A 54 -13.58 -22.48 -7.67
CA PRO A 54 -13.32 -21.13 -8.17
C PRO A 54 -14.01 -20.89 -9.51
N ILE A 55 -14.80 -19.82 -9.60
CA ILE A 55 -15.55 -19.48 -10.83
C ILE A 55 -14.58 -19.20 -11.98
N LEU A 56 -13.49 -18.48 -11.71
CA LEU A 56 -12.49 -18.09 -12.72
C LEU A 56 -11.89 -19.30 -13.45
N ARG A 57 -11.81 -20.48 -12.81
CA ARG A 57 -11.31 -21.71 -13.45
C ARG A 57 -12.18 -22.16 -14.63
N TYR A 58 -13.49 -21.93 -14.54
CA TYR A 58 -14.45 -22.35 -15.56
C TYR A 58 -14.69 -21.26 -16.61
N THR A 59 -14.65 -19.99 -16.20
CA THR A 59 -14.92 -18.87 -17.12
C THR A 59 -13.68 -18.40 -17.87
N ASP A 60 -12.49 -18.53 -17.27
CA ASP A 60 -11.22 -18.23 -17.96
C ASP A 60 -10.05 -19.03 -17.36
N ILE A 61 -9.86 -20.24 -17.91
CA ILE A 61 -8.82 -21.15 -17.47
C ILE A 61 -7.41 -20.57 -17.61
N SER A 62 -7.17 -19.72 -18.61
CA SER A 62 -5.87 -19.12 -18.87
C SER A 62 -5.51 -18.12 -17.78
N ARG A 63 -6.42 -17.20 -17.46
CA ARG A 63 -6.24 -16.24 -16.35
C ARG A 63 -6.10 -16.97 -15.02
N TYR A 64 -6.93 -17.97 -14.77
CA TYR A 64 -6.83 -18.79 -13.55
C TYR A 64 -5.45 -19.44 -13.41
N ARG A 65 -4.91 -20.05 -14.48
CA ARG A 65 -3.58 -20.68 -14.45
C ARG A 65 -2.47 -19.68 -14.20
N ILE A 66 -2.50 -18.51 -14.85
CA ILE A 66 -1.51 -17.46 -14.64
C ILE A 66 -1.58 -16.97 -13.19
N LEU A 67 -2.77 -16.60 -12.74
CA LEU A 67 -3.02 -16.12 -11.37
C LEU A 67 -2.52 -17.11 -10.32
N TYR A 68 -2.93 -18.37 -10.43
CA TYR A 68 -2.52 -19.43 -9.51
C TYR A 68 -1.01 -19.66 -9.53
N SER A 69 -0.40 -19.74 -10.72
CA SER A 69 1.04 -19.98 -10.85
C SER A 69 1.86 -18.84 -10.27
N PHE A 70 1.54 -17.60 -10.64
CA PHE A 70 2.25 -16.41 -10.13
C PHE A 70 2.04 -16.20 -8.63
N ASN A 71 0.84 -16.47 -8.10
CA ASN A 71 0.59 -16.38 -6.67
C ASN A 71 1.35 -17.47 -5.88
N ALA A 72 1.40 -18.70 -6.41
CA ALA A 72 2.16 -19.80 -5.81
C ALA A 72 3.68 -19.56 -5.86
N THR A 73 4.19 -19.03 -6.99
CA THR A 73 5.61 -18.67 -7.09
C THR A 73 5.97 -17.57 -6.12
N ALA A 74 5.15 -16.52 -5.99
CA ALA A 74 5.35 -15.43 -5.02
C ALA A 74 5.38 -15.96 -3.58
N PHE A 75 4.42 -16.82 -3.21
CA PHE A 75 4.41 -17.44 -1.89
C PHE A 75 5.69 -18.25 -1.63
N ALA A 76 6.06 -19.13 -2.57
CA ALA A 76 7.24 -19.97 -2.43
C ALA A 76 8.55 -19.17 -2.40
N SER A 77 8.69 -18.15 -3.27
CA SER A 77 9.88 -17.27 -3.29
C SER A 77 10.01 -16.47 -2.02
N SER A 78 8.91 -15.93 -1.49
CA SER A 78 8.91 -15.18 -0.23
C SER A 78 9.28 -16.03 0.97
N VAL A 79 8.73 -17.25 1.08
CA VAL A 79 9.16 -18.19 2.13
C VAL A 79 10.63 -18.55 1.97
N MET A 80 11.12 -18.76 0.74
CA MET A 80 12.53 -19.01 0.49
C MET A 80 13.42 -17.82 0.92
N VAL A 81 13.00 -16.58 0.65
CA VAL A 81 13.70 -15.38 1.13
C VAL A 81 13.74 -15.37 2.67
N CYS A 82 12.61 -15.61 3.34
CA CYS A 82 12.56 -15.70 4.81
C CYS A 82 13.53 -16.77 5.35
N LEU A 83 13.55 -17.98 4.76
CA LEU A 83 14.43 -19.07 5.15
C LEU A 83 15.91 -18.71 4.92
N ILE A 84 16.24 -18.13 3.77
CA ILE A 84 17.62 -17.68 3.46
C ILE A 84 18.09 -16.64 4.49
N LEU A 85 17.22 -15.72 4.89
CA LEU A 85 17.55 -14.64 5.83
C LEU A 85 17.65 -15.11 7.29
N VAL A 86 16.78 -16.04 7.71
CA VAL A 86 16.68 -16.49 9.11
C VAL A 86 17.54 -17.73 9.38
N MET A 87 17.48 -18.75 8.53
CA MET A 87 18.04 -20.06 8.82
C MET A 87 19.38 -20.32 8.15
N LEU A 88 19.63 -19.77 6.96
CA LEU A 88 20.83 -20.11 6.23
C LEU A 88 22.05 -19.30 6.67
N ARG A 89 23.06 -20.04 7.15
CA ARG A 89 24.36 -19.50 7.58
C ARG A 89 24.99 -18.75 6.41
N ARG A 90 24.94 -17.42 6.52
CA ARG A 90 25.33 -16.34 5.59
C ARG A 90 26.74 -16.39 4.99
N ASN A 91 27.54 -17.39 5.31
CA ASN A 91 28.96 -17.47 4.93
C ASN A 91 29.20 -18.25 3.61
N ARG A 92 28.15 -18.62 2.85
CA ARG A 92 28.30 -19.23 1.51
C ARG A 92 27.96 -18.22 0.42
N LYS A 93 28.92 -17.99 -0.49
CA LYS A 93 28.79 -17.12 -1.68
C LYS A 93 27.57 -17.45 -2.56
N VAL A 94 27.08 -18.70 -2.51
CA VAL A 94 25.89 -19.14 -3.24
C VAL A 94 24.65 -18.34 -2.82
N TRP A 95 24.40 -18.17 -1.52
CA TRP A 95 23.19 -17.49 -1.03
C TRP A 95 23.18 -15.99 -1.34
N THR A 96 24.35 -15.36 -1.38
CA THR A 96 24.47 -13.95 -1.80
C THR A 96 24.18 -13.73 -3.29
N MET A 97 24.31 -14.78 -4.13
CA MET A 97 23.92 -14.73 -5.53
C MET A 97 22.45 -15.14 -5.75
N VAL A 98 21.97 -16.12 -4.98
CA VAL A 98 20.60 -16.62 -5.10
C VAL A 98 19.58 -15.62 -4.56
N LEU A 99 19.85 -14.97 -3.42
CA LEU A 99 18.89 -14.08 -2.76
C LEU A 99 18.33 -12.96 -3.68
N PRO A 100 19.16 -12.18 -4.41
CA PRO A 100 18.63 -11.15 -5.32
C PRO A 100 17.77 -11.73 -6.45
N VAL A 101 18.14 -12.90 -6.99
CA VAL A 101 17.37 -13.56 -8.05
C VAL A 101 16.00 -13.96 -7.52
N VAL A 102 15.94 -14.59 -6.35
CA VAL A 102 14.67 -14.99 -5.72
C VAL A 102 13.80 -13.76 -5.41
N MET A 103 14.38 -12.66 -4.94
CA MET A 103 13.64 -11.41 -4.69
C MET A 103 13.07 -10.78 -5.97
N VAL A 104 13.79 -10.83 -7.09
CA VAL A 104 13.28 -10.32 -8.38
C VAL A 104 12.13 -11.21 -8.87
N VAL A 105 12.29 -12.54 -8.77
CA VAL A 105 11.23 -13.49 -9.08
C VAL A 105 10.00 -13.24 -8.19
N ASP A 106 10.21 -12.97 -6.90
CA ASP A 106 9.15 -12.65 -5.93
C ASP A 106 8.37 -11.41 -6.34
N LEU A 107 9.07 -10.31 -6.63
CA LEU A 107 8.46 -9.05 -7.07
C LEU A 107 7.67 -9.21 -8.38
N LEU A 108 8.25 -9.89 -9.37
CA LEU A 108 7.57 -10.15 -10.64
C LEU A 108 6.35 -11.06 -10.45
N SER A 109 6.46 -12.04 -9.55
CA SER A 109 5.39 -12.98 -9.23
C SER A 109 4.19 -12.26 -8.61
N VAL A 110 4.41 -11.38 -7.64
CA VAL A 110 3.37 -10.57 -6.99
C VAL A 110 2.69 -9.60 -7.95
N ILE A 111 3.46 -8.93 -8.80
CA ILE A 111 2.90 -8.00 -9.79
C ILE A 111 2.08 -8.78 -10.83
N GLY A 112 2.58 -9.94 -11.27
CA GLY A 112 1.89 -10.80 -12.23
C GLY A 112 0.61 -11.42 -11.67
N SER A 113 0.59 -11.86 -10.40
CA SER A 113 -0.63 -12.36 -9.76
C SER A 113 -1.66 -11.26 -9.64
N PHE A 114 -1.26 -10.06 -9.19
CA PHE A 114 -2.17 -8.92 -9.12
C PHE A 114 -2.74 -8.54 -10.49
N ALA A 115 -1.90 -8.45 -11.52
CA ALA A 115 -2.36 -8.13 -12.87
C ALA A 115 -3.32 -9.20 -13.41
N ALA A 116 -3.00 -10.49 -13.28
CA ALA A 116 -3.86 -11.57 -13.74
C ALA A 116 -5.21 -11.63 -13.00
N GLY A 117 -5.24 -11.26 -11.72
CA GLY A 117 -6.47 -11.28 -10.93
C GLY A 117 -7.38 -10.07 -11.17
N THR A 118 -6.79 -8.89 -11.43
CA THR A 118 -7.53 -7.64 -11.53
C THR A 118 -7.87 -7.22 -12.97
N CYS A 119 -7.10 -7.64 -13.97
CA CYS A 119 -7.32 -7.25 -15.35
C CYS A 119 -8.42 -8.09 -16.01
N ARG A 120 -9.52 -7.44 -16.41
CA ARG A 120 -10.70 -8.11 -17.00
C ARG A 120 -11.01 -7.68 -18.42
N ASP A 121 -10.73 -6.42 -18.74
CA ASP A 121 -10.91 -5.83 -20.06
C ASP A 121 -9.58 -5.31 -20.65
N ALA A 122 -9.59 -4.92 -21.93
CA ALA A 122 -8.41 -4.39 -22.60
C ALA A 122 -7.84 -3.16 -21.88
N PHE A 123 -8.71 -2.28 -21.35
CA PHE A 123 -8.29 -1.08 -20.64
C PHE A 123 -7.51 -1.41 -19.36
N THR A 124 -8.08 -2.24 -18.47
CA THR A 124 -7.44 -2.64 -17.22
C THR A 124 -6.13 -3.38 -17.46
N THR A 125 -6.08 -4.22 -18.49
CA THR A 125 -4.87 -4.96 -18.90
C THR A 125 -3.76 -4.03 -19.39
N ILE A 126 -4.06 -3.14 -20.34
CA ILE A 126 -3.08 -2.19 -20.90
C ILE A 126 -2.55 -1.25 -19.81
N PHE A 127 -3.43 -0.73 -18.96
CA PHE A 127 -3.04 0.17 -17.89
C PHE A 127 -2.13 -0.52 -16.86
N ALA A 128 -2.53 -1.68 -16.33
CA ALA A 128 -1.76 -2.37 -15.30
C ALA A 128 -0.40 -2.87 -15.84
N SER A 129 -0.38 -3.46 -17.04
CA SER A 129 0.87 -3.92 -17.67
C SER A 129 1.82 -2.76 -17.99
N GLY A 130 1.30 -1.65 -18.54
CA GLY A 130 2.10 -0.45 -18.82
C GLY A 130 2.69 0.15 -17.55
N LEU A 131 1.90 0.25 -16.48
CA LEU A 131 2.37 0.79 -15.20
C LEU A 131 3.37 -0.16 -14.51
N ALA A 132 3.14 -1.48 -14.56
CA ALA A 132 4.09 -2.49 -14.09
C ALA A 132 5.43 -2.39 -14.84
N PHE A 133 5.39 -2.28 -16.17
CA PHE A 133 6.60 -2.10 -16.97
C PHE A 133 7.35 -0.81 -16.61
N ALA A 134 6.64 0.31 -16.43
CA ALA A 134 7.24 1.56 -16.00
C ALA A 134 7.94 1.45 -14.64
N VAL A 135 7.32 0.74 -13.68
CA VAL A 135 7.90 0.48 -12.35
C VAL A 135 9.15 -0.39 -12.45
N LEU A 136 9.10 -1.48 -13.21
CA LEU A 136 10.26 -2.36 -13.42
C LEU A 136 11.40 -1.62 -14.13
N ALA A 137 11.09 -0.80 -15.13
CA ALA A 137 12.08 0.05 -15.81
C ALA A 137 12.67 1.09 -14.86
N TYR A 138 11.86 1.70 -13.98
CA TYR A 138 12.34 2.61 -12.96
C TYR A 138 13.27 1.92 -11.96
N ILE A 139 12.91 0.72 -11.49
CA ILE A 139 13.74 -0.07 -10.58
C ILE A 139 15.05 -0.44 -11.28
N ALA A 140 15.00 -0.92 -12.52
CA ALA A 140 16.18 -1.21 -13.32
C ALA A 140 17.08 0.03 -13.43
N TYR A 141 16.52 1.18 -13.81
CA TYR A 141 17.27 2.44 -13.89
C TYR A 141 17.85 2.89 -12.56
N ALA A 142 17.09 2.77 -11.46
CA ALA A 142 17.52 3.22 -10.14
C ALA A 142 18.55 2.30 -9.48
N PHE A 143 18.49 0.99 -9.76
CA PHE A 143 19.31 -0.02 -9.08
C PHE A 143 20.46 -0.58 -9.92
N ILE A 144 20.38 -0.65 -11.25
CA ILE A 144 21.45 -1.19 -12.11
C ILE A 144 22.73 -0.34 -12.03
N PRO A 145 22.71 1.00 -12.17
CA PRO A 145 23.92 1.82 -12.02
C PRO A 145 24.52 1.71 -10.62
N CYS A 146 23.66 1.49 -9.62
CA CYS A 146 24.00 1.30 -8.23
C CYS A 146 24.71 -0.04 -7.97
N TYR A 147 24.22 -1.13 -8.57
CA TYR A 147 24.84 -2.46 -8.50
C TYR A 147 26.23 -2.44 -9.17
N VAL A 148 26.32 -1.86 -10.38
CA VAL A 148 27.58 -1.72 -11.13
C VAL A 148 28.59 -0.84 -10.39
N ARG A 149 28.14 0.27 -9.78
CA ARG A 149 29.02 1.18 -9.03
C ARG A 149 29.43 0.61 -7.66
N SER A 150 28.59 -0.21 -7.03
CA SER A 150 28.93 -0.95 -5.81
C SER A 150 29.99 -2.01 -6.07
N TRP A 151 29.93 -2.69 -7.22
CA TRP A 151 30.95 -3.64 -7.66
C TRP A 151 32.30 -2.97 -7.91
N ASN A 152 32.30 -1.77 -8.50
CA ASN A 152 33.54 -1.03 -8.81
C ASN A 152 34.16 -0.27 -7.61
N ARG A 153 33.42 -0.04 -6.51
CA ARG A 153 33.90 0.73 -5.35
C ARG A 153 34.41 -0.17 -4.22
N GLY A 154 35.25 -1.13 -4.58
CA GLY A 154 36.12 -1.81 -3.62
C GLY A 154 37.35 -0.95 -3.29
N ARG A 155 37.17 0.21 -2.64
CA ARG A 155 38.17 1.08 -1.98
C ARG A 155 37.58 2.47 -1.84
N ASP A 156 37.05 2.79 -0.66
CA ASP A 156 37.10 4.15 -0.09
C ASP A 156 36.49 4.06 1.31
N ASN A 157 37.36 3.75 2.27
CA ASN A 157 37.04 3.75 3.69
C ASN A 157 37.25 5.17 4.22
N THR A 158 36.27 6.06 4.04
CA THR A 158 36.20 7.29 4.83
C THR A 158 35.12 7.13 5.88
N PRO A 159 35.47 7.06 7.18
CA PRO A 159 34.50 6.98 8.26
C PRO A 159 33.76 8.32 8.33
N ILE A 160 32.49 8.33 7.96
CA ILE A 160 31.62 9.49 8.19
C ILE A 160 31.25 9.46 9.67
N PRO A 161 31.47 10.54 10.45
CA PRO A 161 31.08 10.58 11.85
C PRO A 161 29.54 10.49 11.96
N ILE A 162 29.06 9.38 12.51
CA ILE A 162 27.63 9.15 12.73
C ILE A 162 27.22 9.92 13.98
N ASN A 163 26.50 11.03 13.79
CA ASN A 163 25.82 11.70 14.89
C ASN A 163 24.65 10.80 15.37
N THR A 164 24.83 10.15 16.51
CA THR A 164 23.94 9.11 17.07
C THR A 164 22.50 9.60 17.29
N ASN A 165 22.30 10.88 17.60
CA ASN A 165 20.97 11.47 17.74
C ASN A 165 20.25 11.69 16.40
N LYS A 166 20.99 11.93 15.31
CA LYS A 166 20.43 12.07 13.96
C LYS A 166 20.03 10.70 13.39
N GLY A 167 20.86 9.68 13.60
CA GLY A 167 20.59 8.31 13.17
C GLY A 167 19.33 7.71 13.80
N TYR A 168 19.09 7.94 15.10
CA TYR A 168 17.87 7.47 15.77
C TYR A 168 16.58 8.10 15.21
N LYS A 169 16.58 9.40 14.92
CA LYS A 169 15.42 10.09 14.33
C LYS A 169 15.16 9.62 12.89
N GLU A 170 16.19 9.34 12.11
CA GLU A 170 16.06 8.82 10.74
C GLU A 170 15.54 7.38 10.72
N LYS A 171 16.03 6.50 11.62
CA LYS A 171 15.53 5.12 11.76
C LYS A 171 14.03 5.09 12.03
N LYS A 172 13.55 5.91 12.97
CA LYS A 172 12.11 6.02 13.26
C LYS A 172 11.27 6.43 12.05
N LYS A 173 11.75 7.40 11.27
CA LYS A 173 11.04 7.85 10.05
C LYS A 173 10.92 6.71 9.03
N VAL A 174 11.99 5.92 8.86
CA VAL A 174 12.00 4.77 7.96
C VAL A 174 11.01 3.69 8.43
N GLU A 175 10.96 3.39 9.73
CA GLU A 175 9.99 2.44 10.30
C GLU A 175 8.53 2.87 10.02
N VAL A 176 8.20 4.15 10.19
CA VAL A 176 6.87 4.70 9.87
C VAL A 176 6.53 4.50 8.39
N LEU A 177 7.48 4.82 7.50
CA LEU A 177 7.26 4.78 6.06
C LEU A 177 7.10 3.35 5.54
N ILE A 178 7.88 2.39 6.09
CA ILE A 178 7.72 0.97 5.79
C ILE A 178 6.35 0.49 6.25
N LEU A 179 5.95 0.83 7.48
CA LEU A 179 4.66 0.44 8.03
C LEU A 179 3.51 0.97 7.17
N LEU A 180 3.56 2.25 6.80
CA LEU A 180 2.55 2.86 5.93
C LEU A 180 2.48 2.16 4.56
N ALA A 181 3.63 1.95 3.91
CA ALA A 181 3.69 1.30 2.61
C ALA A 181 3.24 -0.17 2.66
N THR A 182 3.52 -0.86 3.77
CA THR A 182 3.09 -2.25 4.01
C THR A 182 1.57 -2.33 4.13
N PHE A 183 0.96 -1.42 4.88
CA PHE A 183 -0.50 -1.35 5.01
C PHE A 183 -1.17 -0.99 3.69
N THR A 184 -0.71 0.06 2.99
CA THR A 184 -1.29 0.45 1.71
C THR A 184 -1.13 -0.63 0.65
N PHE A 185 0.03 -1.31 0.60
CA PHE A 185 0.22 -2.46 -0.26
C PHE A 185 -0.77 -3.60 0.05
N THR A 186 -0.90 -3.97 1.32
CA THR A 186 -1.80 -5.06 1.76
C THR A 186 -3.25 -4.76 1.40
N ILE A 187 -3.72 -3.56 1.74
CA ILE A 187 -5.10 -3.13 1.48
C ILE A 187 -5.34 -3.15 -0.03
N SER A 188 -4.46 -2.51 -0.82
CA SER A 188 -4.67 -2.43 -2.27
C SER A 188 -4.54 -3.77 -2.98
N TYR A 189 -3.69 -4.68 -2.52
CA TYR A 189 -3.63 -6.03 -3.05
C TYR A 189 -4.94 -6.78 -2.77
N ALA A 190 -5.41 -6.75 -1.52
CA ALA A 190 -6.63 -7.45 -1.11
C ALA A 190 -7.89 -6.92 -1.81
N THR A 191 -8.04 -5.60 -1.93
CA THR A 191 -9.24 -4.97 -2.50
C THR A 191 -9.19 -4.83 -4.02
N GLY A 192 -8.00 -4.83 -4.62
CA GLY A 192 -7.89 -4.93 -6.07
C GLY A 192 -8.37 -6.30 -6.54
N LEU A 193 -7.99 -7.36 -5.83
CA LEU A 193 -8.41 -8.73 -6.09
C LEU A 193 -9.87 -9.01 -5.71
N ASN A 194 -10.47 -8.19 -4.84
CA ASN A 194 -11.87 -8.27 -4.41
C ASN A 194 -12.52 -6.89 -4.55
N PRO A 195 -12.89 -6.48 -5.77
CA PRO A 195 -13.45 -5.16 -6.01
C PRO A 195 -14.77 -4.98 -5.26
N PRO A 196 -15.11 -3.74 -4.89
CA PRO A 196 -16.37 -3.43 -4.22
C PRO A 196 -17.54 -3.85 -5.09
N GLY A 197 -18.58 -4.42 -4.48
CA GLY A 197 -19.67 -5.05 -5.24
C GLY A 197 -19.55 -6.56 -5.36
N GLY A 198 -18.34 -7.12 -5.22
CA GLY A 198 -18.10 -8.55 -5.40
C GLY A 198 -18.17 -8.97 -6.87
N PHE A 199 -18.44 -10.25 -7.09
CA PHE A 199 -18.44 -10.89 -8.40
C PHE A 199 -19.79 -11.51 -8.71
N TRP A 200 -20.15 -11.56 -9.99
CA TRP A 200 -21.34 -12.27 -10.44
C TRP A 200 -21.25 -13.76 -10.11
N SER A 201 -22.28 -14.31 -9.49
CA SER A 201 -22.37 -15.73 -9.11
C SER A 201 -22.92 -16.63 -10.21
N SER A 202 -23.54 -16.07 -11.25
CA SER A 202 -24.15 -16.80 -12.37
C SER A 202 -23.94 -16.06 -13.69
N THR A 203 -23.86 -16.79 -14.79
CA THR A 203 -23.83 -16.21 -16.14
C THR A 203 -25.26 -16.06 -16.62
N GLN A 204 -25.69 -14.84 -16.93
CA GLN A 204 -26.99 -14.63 -17.57
C GLN A 204 -26.80 -14.40 -19.06
N HIS A 205 -27.33 -15.33 -19.86
CA HIS A 205 -27.46 -15.14 -21.30
C HIS A 205 -28.53 -14.10 -21.62
N GLU A 206 -28.37 -13.45 -22.77
CA GLU A 206 -29.15 -12.32 -23.29
C GLU A 206 -30.65 -12.41 -22.93
N LYS A 207 -31.17 -11.36 -22.26
CA LYS A 207 -32.63 -11.15 -22.22
C LYS A 207 -33.07 -10.58 -23.57
N GLU A 208 -34.28 -10.93 -24.01
CA GLU A 208 -34.92 -10.43 -25.25
C GLU A 208 -34.90 -8.89 -25.40
N ASP A 209 -34.73 -8.15 -24.29
CA ASP A 209 -34.66 -6.68 -24.25
C ASP A 209 -33.28 -6.06 -24.63
N GLY A 210 -32.30 -6.86 -25.06
CA GLY A 210 -30.99 -6.35 -25.51
C GLY A 210 -30.07 -5.79 -24.41
N ARG A 211 -30.28 -6.18 -23.14
CA ARG A 211 -29.38 -5.82 -22.02
C ARG A 211 -28.14 -6.72 -22.00
N LEU A 212 -26.99 -6.10 -21.70
CA LEU A 212 -25.65 -6.71 -21.64
C LEU A 212 -25.59 -8.08 -20.92
N LEU A 213 -24.94 -9.04 -21.59
CA LEU A 213 -24.54 -10.33 -21.04
C LEU A 213 -23.56 -10.14 -19.87
N HIS A 214 -23.87 -10.65 -18.68
CA HIS A 214 -22.93 -10.69 -17.56
C HIS A 214 -22.42 -12.12 -17.35
N LEU A 215 -21.09 -12.25 -17.26
CA LEU A 215 -20.40 -13.52 -17.11
C LEU A 215 -20.09 -13.77 -15.64
N ALA A 216 -20.30 -15.00 -15.16
CA ALA A 216 -19.92 -15.39 -13.81
C ALA A 216 -18.44 -15.05 -13.52
N GLY A 217 -18.19 -14.52 -12.34
CA GLY A 217 -16.87 -14.13 -11.88
C GLY A 217 -16.40 -12.77 -12.36
N ASN A 218 -17.16 -12.04 -13.20
CA ASN A 218 -16.89 -10.63 -13.49
C ASN A 218 -17.29 -9.73 -12.30
N PRO A 219 -16.58 -8.61 -12.06
CA PRO A 219 -16.94 -7.67 -11.00
C PRO A 219 -18.32 -7.03 -11.24
N ILE A 220 -19.21 -7.09 -10.26
CA ILE A 220 -20.56 -6.51 -10.37
C ILE A 220 -20.51 -5.00 -10.63
N MET A 221 -19.54 -4.31 -10.02
CA MET A 221 -19.36 -2.86 -10.21
C MET A 221 -18.88 -2.49 -11.62
N GLU A 222 -18.20 -3.40 -12.32
CA GLU A 222 -17.75 -3.16 -13.70
C GLU A 222 -18.94 -3.02 -14.65
N ASP A 223 -19.93 -3.93 -14.52
CA ASP A 223 -21.11 -3.96 -15.36
C ASP A 223 -22.14 -2.89 -14.96
N THR A 224 -22.38 -2.71 -13.66
CA THR A 224 -23.37 -1.74 -13.17
C THR A 224 -22.88 -0.29 -13.27
N ARG A 225 -21.58 -0.05 -12.99
CA ARG A 225 -21.01 1.31 -12.81
C ARG A 225 -19.58 1.41 -13.32
N ARG A 226 -19.39 1.12 -14.62
CA ARG A 226 -18.09 1.09 -15.31
C ARG A 226 -17.14 2.27 -15.03
N ARG A 227 -17.65 3.52 -15.02
CA ARG A 227 -16.82 4.71 -14.76
C ARG A 227 -16.18 4.69 -13.37
N ARG A 228 -16.94 4.26 -12.36
CA ARG A 228 -16.44 4.17 -10.97
C ARG A 228 -15.51 2.99 -10.79
N TYR A 229 -15.84 1.85 -11.36
CA TYR A 229 -14.96 0.69 -11.36
C TYR A 229 -13.59 1.03 -11.96
N ARG A 230 -13.55 1.72 -13.12
CA ARG A 230 -12.29 2.16 -13.73
C ARG A 230 -11.51 3.14 -12.84
N ALA A 231 -12.18 4.10 -12.20
CA ALA A 231 -11.53 5.02 -11.28
C ALA A 231 -10.96 4.29 -10.05
N PHE A 232 -11.75 3.39 -9.44
CA PHE A 232 -11.32 2.52 -8.34
C PHE A 232 -10.09 1.70 -8.74
N PHE A 233 -10.16 1.01 -9.88
CA PHE A 233 -9.08 0.17 -10.40
C PHE A 233 -7.78 0.97 -10.61
N VAL A 234 -7.86 2.13 -11.26
CA VAL A 234 -6.70 2.99 -11.53
C VAL A 234 -6.08 3.47 -10.21
N CYS A 235 -6.89 4.06 -9.33
CA CYS A 235 -6.45 4.54 -8.03
C CYS A 235 -5.77 3.41 -7.23
N ASN A 236 -6.42 2.25 -7.13
CA ASN A 236 -5.95 1.13 -6.34
C ASN A 236 -4.66 0.51 -6.91
N THR A 237 -4.55 0.37 -8.23
CA THR A 237 -3.33 -0.13 -8.90
C THR A 237 -2.15 0.83 -8.70
N VAL A 238 -2.40 2.15 -8.78
CA VAL A 238 -1.39 3.17 -8.49
C VAL A 238 -0.93 3.09 -7.03
N VAL A 239 -1.84 2.90 -6.07
CA VAL A 239 -1.46 2.71 -4.66
C VAL A 239 -0.57 1.49 -4.47
N LEU A 240 -0.94 0.34 -5.04
CA LEU A 240 -0.17 -0.89 -4.92
C LEU A 240 1.27 -0.70 -5.43
N LEU A 241 1.41 -0.18 -6.65
CA LEU A 241 2.70 -0.01 -7.29
C LEU A 241 3.53 1.11 -6.67
N ALA A 242 2.92 2.21 -6.21
CA ALA A 242 3.59 3.25 -5.45
C ALA A 242 4.10 2.71 -4.10
N SER A 243 3.32 1.86 -3.43
CA SER A 243 3.70 1.24 -2.16
C SER A 243 4.88 0.28 -2.34
N LEU A 244 4.87 -0.54 -3.39
CA LEU A 244 6.02 -1.38 -3.76
C LEU A 244 7.27 -0.54 -4.04
N LEU A 245 7.14 0.55 -4.79
CA LEU A 245 8.26 1.47 -5.05
C LEU A 245 8.80 2.08 -3.76
N VAL A 246 7.94 2.47 -2.82
CA VAL A 246 8.37 2.99 -1.51
C VAL A 246 9.14 1.92 -0.73
N ILE A 247 8.61 0.69 -0.63
CA ILE A 247 9.28 -0.39 0.10
C ILE A 247 10.65 -0.68 -0.52
N LEU A 248 10.73 -0.81 -1.86
CA LEU A 248 11.98 -1.04 -2.57
C LEU A 248 12.96 0.13 -2.43
N LEU A 249 12.48 1.37 -2.54
CA LEU A 249 13.31 2.56 -2.36
C LEU A 249 13.81 2.71 -0.92
N LEU A 250 13.05 2.30 0.09
CA LEU A 250 13.47 2.28 1.49
C LEU A 250 14.52 1.19 1.72
N LEU A 251 14.32 0.03 1.09
CA LEU A 251 15.21 -1.12 1.14
C LEU A 251 16.58 -0.85 0.47
N ALA A 252 16.64 0.04 -0.53
CA ALA A 252 17.85 0.41 -1.27
C ALA A 252 18.90 1.21 -0.46
N ASN A 253 18.89 1.10 0.87
CA ASN A 253 19.27 2.18 1.79
C ASN A 253 20.72 2.68 1.75
N LYS A 254 21.60 2.07 0.94
CA LYS A 254 23.02 2.45 0.85
C LYS A 254 23.51 3.00 -0.49
N VAL A 255 22.68 3.15 -1.53
CA VAL A 255 23.24 3.43 -2.87
C VAL A 255 23.00 4.83 -3.47
N SER A 256 22.16 5.69 -2.88
CA SER A 256 22.01 7.07 -3.40
C SER A 256 22.79 8.11 -2.58
N ARG A 257 23.82 8.71 -3.19
CA ARG A 257 24.68 9.75 -2.61
C ARG A 257 24.00 11.13 -2.46
N ILE A 258 22.70 11.25 -2.80
CA ILE A 258 21.90 12.49 -2.71
C ILE A 258 20.72 12.25 -1.76
N ILE A 259 20.97 12.37 -0.45
CA ILE A 259 19.98 12.10 0.61
C ILE A 259 18.72 12.97 0.44
N SER A 260 18.87 14.23 0.00
CA SER A 260 17.74 15.15 -0.20
C SER A 260 16.77 14.70 -1.31
N ALA A 261 17.27 14.34 -2.50
CA ALA A 261 16.42 13.95 -3.63
C ALA A 261 15.71 12.60 -3.45
N ARG A 262 16.31 11.65 -2.71
CA ARG A 262 15.66 10.36 -2.40
C ARG A 262 14.51 10.51 -1.42
N VAL A 263 14.71 11.33 -0.39
CA VAL A 263 13.68 11.61 0.62
C VAL A 263 12.49 12.30 -0.03
N VAL A 264 12.72 13.28 -0.91
CA VAL A 264 11.66 13.93 -1.70
C VAL A 264 10.87 12.92 -2.53
N ARG A 265 11.56 11.97 -3.20
CA ARG A 265 10.90 10.91 -3.97
C ARG A 265 10.04 9.99 -3.11
N ILE A 266 10.54 9.54 -1.95
CA ILE A 266 9.80 8.66 -1.04
C ILE A 266 8.54 9.36 -0.53
N TYR A 267 8.64 10.62 -0.08
CA TYR A 267 7.46 11.38 0.34
C TYR A 267 6.48 11.62 -0.81
N GLY A 268 6.98 11.85 -2.03
CA GLY A 268 6.14 11.95 -3.22
C GLY A 268 5.33 10.68 -3.49
N PHE A 269 5.97 9.51 -3.47
CA PHE A 269 5.26 8.23 -3.67
C PHE A 269 4.31 7.89 -2.53
N ILE A 270 4.64 8.22 -1.28
CA ILE A 270 3.70 8.10 -0.16
C ILE A 270 2.48 8.99 -0.37
N ALA A 271 2.67 10.25 -0.76
CA ALA A 271 1.55 11.15 -1.05
C ALA A 271 0.65 10.59 -2.15
N VAL A 272 1.24 10.05 -3.23
CA VAL A 272 0.52 9.38 -4.31
C VAL A 272 -0.25 8.16 -3.80
N ALA A 273 0.36 7.33 -2.94
CA ALA A 273 -0.29 6.16 -2.36
C ALA A 273 -1.47 6.54 -1.45
N LEU A 274 -1.31 7.55 -0.60
CA LEU A 274 -2.38 8.04 0.28
C LEU A 274 -3.54 8.65 -0.53
N LEU A 275 -3.24 9.52 -1.49
CA LEU A 275 -4.23 10.12 -2.38
C LEU A 275 -5.00 9.08 -3.20
N GLY A 276 -4.27 8.12 -3.77
CA GLY A 276 -4.88 7.01 -4.49
C GLY A 276 -5.75 6.15 -3.57
N LEU A 277 -5.36 5.95 -2.31
CA LEU A 277 -6.14 5.16 -1.36
C LEU A 277 -7.45 5.86 -1.02
N MET A 278 -7.41 7.18 -0.83
CA MET A 278 -8.60 7.99 -0.62
C MET A 278 -9.53 7.99 -1.84
N GLY A 279 -8.97 8.11 -3.06
CA GLY A 279 -9.73 8.04 -4.30
C GLY A 279 -10.39 6.67 -4.51
N ALA A 280 -9.66 5.59 -4.24
CA ALA A 280 -10.19 4.22 -4.28
C ALA A 280 -11.29 4.02 -3.22
N TYR A 281 -11.07 4.47 -1.98
CA TYR A 281 -12.08 4.42 -0.92
C TYR A 281 -13.36 5.17 -1.31
N ALA A 282 -13.23 6.40 -1.79
CA ALA A 282 -14.37 7.23 -2.20
C ALA A 282 -15.18 6.59 -3.32
N THR A 283 -14.50 6.09 -4.36
CA THR A 283 -15.16 5.48 -5.52
C THR A 283 -15.79 4.13 -5.21
N GLY A 284 -15.15 3.33 -4.36
CA GLY A 284 -15.59 1.98 -4.00
C GLY A 284 -16.68 1.93 -2.93
N SER A 285 -16.60 2.78 -1.90
CA SER A 285 -17.55 2.78 -0.78
C SER A 285 -18.84 3.57 -1.07
N SER A 286 -18.76 4.67 -1.83
CA SER A 286 -19.89 5.54 -2.07
C SER A 286 -20.75 5.03 -3.23
N ARG A 287 -21.97 4.56 -2.93
CA ARG A 287 -22.84 3.93 -3.93
C ARG A 287 -23.90 4.84 -4.56
N GLU A 288 -24.08 6.08 -4.09
CA GLU A 288 -25.00 7.08 -4.68
C GLU A 288 -24.29 8.09 -5.59
N THR A 289 -24.95 8.52 -6.68
CA THR A 289 -24.43 9.34 -7.80
C THR A 289 -24.06 10.78 -7.44
N GLU A 290 -24.82 11.43 -6.58
CA GLU A 290 -24.71 12.88 -6.37
C GLU A 290 -23.62 13.26 -5.36
N ASN A 291 -23.35 12.40 -4.36
CA ASN A 291 -22.32 12.65 -3.34
C ASN A 291 -20.89 12.30 -3.79
N THR A 292 -20.72 11.46 -4.82
CA THR A 292 -19.38 11.06 -5.28
C THR A 292 -18.60 12.14 -6.02
N VAL A 293 -19.29 13.04 -6.74
CA VAL A 293 -18.61 14.18 -7.38
C VAL A 293 -18.12 15.14 -6.30
N MET A 294 -18.91 15.39 -5.26
CA MET A 294 -18.49 16.21 -4.12
C MET A 294 -17.33 15.59 -3.34
N VAL A 295 -17.31 14.27 -3.11
CA VAL A 295 -16.20 13.59 -2.41
C VAL A 295 -14.93 13.50 -3.28
N ILE A 296 -15.05 13.24 -4.59
CA ILE A 296 -13.89 13.18 -5.48
C ILE A 296 -13.32 14.58 -5.74
N VAL A 297 -14.18 15.59 -5.94
CA VAL A 297 -13.77 17.00 -6.09
C VAL A 297 -13.22 17.55 -4.78
N SER A 298 -13.84 17.31 -3.62
CA SER A 298 -13.29 17.74 -2.33
C SER A 298 -11.96 17.06 -2.02
N LEU A 299 -11.79 15.76 -2.24
CA LEU A 299 -10.51 15.10 -1.99
C LEU A 299 -9.42 15.48 -3.01
N SER A 300 -9.78 15.73 -4.27
CA SER A 300 -8.83 16.16 -5.31
C SER A 300 -8.47 17.65 -5.25
N THR A 301 -9.25 18.49 -4.55
CA THR A 301 -8.96 19.93 -4.39
C THR A 301 -8.47 20.29 -2.99
N VAL A 302 -9.07 19.74 -1.93
CA VAL A 302 -8.71 20.03 -0.54
C VAL A 302 -7.33 19.49 -0.21
N ILE A 303 -6.90 18.36 -0.77
CA ILE A 303 -5.61 17.78 -0.41
C ILE A 303 -4.44 18.48 -1.14
N PRO A 304 -4.48 18.79 -2.45
CA PRO A 304 -3.48 19.66 -3.06
C PRO A 304 -3.48 21.07 -2.49
N ALA A 305 -4.66 21.60 -2.10
CA ALA A 305 -4.75 22.88 -1.41
C ALA A 305 -4.16 22.82 0.00
N TRP A 306 -4.36 21.72 0.76
CA TRP A 306 -3.78 21.52 2.08
C TRP A 306 -2.27 21.29 2.01
N VAL A 307 -1.80 20.42 1.11
CA VAL A 307 -0.37 20.19 0.84
C VAL A 307 0.29 21.46 0.30
N GLY A 308 -0.38 22.18 -0.60
CA GLY A 308 0.04 23.48 -1.11
C GLY A 308 0.08 24.56 -0.03
N LEU A 309 -0.90 24.59 0.88
CA LEU A 309 -0.94 25.48 2.04
C LEU A 309 0.17 25.14 3.04
N GLN A 310 0.44 23.87 3.30
CA GLN A 310 1.57 23.42 4.14
C GLN A 310 2.92 23.81 3.51
N LEU A 311 3.07 23.67 2.19
CA LEU A 311 4.24 24.10 1.44
C LEU A 311 4.41 25.62 1.42
N ALA A 312 3.32 26.37 1.25
CA ALA A 312 3.31 27.83 1.27
C ALA A 312 3.57 28.40 2.67
N LEU A 313 2.96 27.83 3.71
CA LEU A 313 3.25 28.17 5.11
C LEU A 313 4.71 27.87 5.45
N ASN A 314 5.26 26.74 5.00
CA ASN A 314 6.67 26.42 5.18
C ASN A 314 7.58 27.40 4.42
N TYR A 315 7.22 27.81 3.20
CA TYR A 315 7.94 28.81 2.42
C TYR A 315 7.92 30.21 3.08
N VAL A 316 6.77 30.62 3.64
CA VAL A 316 6.59 31.90 4.35
C VAL A 316 7.25 31.89 5.74
N PHE A 317 7.21 30.79 6.48
CA PHE A 317 7.94 30.67 7.76
C PHE A 317 9.46 30.54 7.58
N HIS A 318 9.93 30.05 6.43
CA HIS A 318 11.36 30.02 6.07
C HIS A 318 11.86 31.36 5.51
N TRP A 319 10.97 32.35 5.34
CA TRP A 319 11.33 33.70 4.94
C TRP A 319 12.13 34.39 6.06
N LYS A 320 13.25 35.01 5.67
CA LYS A 320 14.30 35.53 6.57
C LYS A 320 13.81 36.37 7.78
N PRO A 321 12.75 37.19 7.72
CA PRO A 321 12.37 38.00 8.89
C PRO A 321 11.77 37.19 10.05
N ILE A 322 11.09 36.06 9.81
CA ILE A 322 10.37 35.30 10.86
C ILE A 322 11.29 34.28 11.57
N ARG A 323 12.36 33.83 10.90
CA ARG A 323 13.37 32.94 11.50
C ARG A 323 14.00 33.55 12.76
N ASN A 324 14.27 34.85 12.74
CA ASN A 324 14.82 35.58 13.90
C ASN A 324 13.88 35.58 15.11
N VAL A 325 12.58 35.66 14.89
CA VAL A 325 11.58 35.69 15.98
C VAL A 325 11.46 34.31 16.64
N ARG A 326 11.48 33.24 15.84
CA ARG A 326 11.46 31.85 16.33
C ARG A 326 12.70 31.52 17.15
N ASP A 327 13.87 31.93 16.68
CA ASP A 327 15.13 31.61 17.34
C ASP A 327 15.20 32.31 18.71
N ASN A 328 14.75 33.57 18.81
CA ASN A 328 14.62 34.31 20.07
C ASN A 328 13.63 33.66 21.06
N PHE A 329 12.48 33.18 20.58
CA PHE A 329 11.47 32.53 21.43
C PHE A 329 11.96 31.16 21.95
N SER A 330 12.69 30.41 21.13
CA SER A 330 13.26 29.11 21.52
C SER A 330 14.31 29.25 22.62
N GLN A 331 15.11 30.32 22.56
CA GLN A 331 16.16 30.64 23.53
C GLN A 331 15.56 31.10 24.87
N TRP A 332 14.43 31.81 24.81
CA TRP A 332 13.64 32.17 26.00
C TRP A 332 13.00 30.94 26.67
N SER A 333 12.37 30.03 25.91
CA SER A 333 11.69 28.86 26.50
C SER A 333 12.64 27.85 27.17
N LYS A 334 13.86 27.68 26.66
CA LYS A 334 14.88 26.81 27.28
C LYS A 334 15.36 27.32 28.63
N LYS A 335 15.17 28.61 28.91
CA LYS A 335 15.53 29.25 30.18
C LYS A 335 14.47 29.01 31.28
N SER A 336 13.31 28.46 30.92
CA SER A 336 12.12 28.40 31.79
C SER A 336 11.71 27.01 32.27
N SER A 337 12.42 25.93 31.91
CA SER A 337 12.08 24.56 32.36
C SER A 337 13.07 24.01 33.40
N PRO A 338 12.60 23.50 34.56
CA PRO A 338 13.46 22.85 35.55
C PRO A 338 13.99 21.50 35.04
N ALA A 339 15.26 21.24 35.30
CA ALA A 339 15.97 20.03 34.88
C ALA A 339 15.66 18.87 35.84
N GLY A 340 14.71 17.99 35.49
CA GLY A 340 14.41 16.80 36.32
C GLY A 340 13.68 15.66 35.61
N ASP A 341 12.53 15.92 34.97
CA ASP A 341 11.58 14.83 34.59
C ASP A 341 11.54 14.46 33.10
N SER A 342 12.45 15.00 32.29
CA SER A 342 12.33 14.97 30.81
C SER A 342 12.65 13.59 30.18
N ALA A 343 13.47 12.77 30.83
CA ALA A 343 13.93 11.52 30.23
C ALA A 343 12.84 10.43 30.20
N VAL A 344 12.14 10.22 31.32
CA VAL A 344 11.08 9.21 31.48
C VAL A 344 9.81 9.59 30.70
N ALA A 345 9.40 10.86 30.77
CA ALA A 345 8.27 11.37 29.98
C ALA A 345 8.53 11.24 28.47
N SER A 346 9.77 11.46 28.01
CA SER A 346 10.13 11.31 26.59
C SER A 346 10.13 9.87 26.09
N THR A 347 10.37 8.88 26.95
CA THR A 347 10.36 7.45 26.58
C THR A 347 8.94 6.89 26.55
N VAL A 348 8.11 7.24 27.54
CA VAL A 348 6.68 6.88 27.57
C VAL A 348 5.95 7.51 26.37
N PHE A 349 6.19 8.79 26.07
CA PHE A 349 5.59 9.46 24.91
C PHE A 349 6.07 8.88 23.57
N LYS A 350 7.34 8.44 23.48
CA LYS A 350 7.91 7.83 22.26
C LYS A 350 7.36 6.43 21.97
N ASN A 351 7.06 5.62 23.00
CA ASN A 351 6.48 4.29 22.81
C ASN A 351 5.00 4.38 22.42
N ASN A 352 4.27 5.36 22.99
CA ASN A 352 2.87 5.63 22.62
C ASN A 352 2.71 6.07 21.16
N CYS A 353 3.76 6.66 20.57
CA CYS A 353 3.75 7.09 19.17
C CYS A 353 3.78 5.93 18.17
N TYR A 354 4.59 4.90 18.43
CA TYR A 354 4.61 3.71 17.59
C TYR A 354 3.29 2.95 17.67
N LEU A 355 2.79 2.75 18.89
CA LEU A 355 1.51 2.10 19.12
C LEU A 355 0.37 2.86 18.43
N ALA A 356 0.35 4.19 18.52
CA ALA A 356 -0.65 5.02 17.85
C ALA A 356 -0.61 4.87 16.31
N MET A 357 0.58 4.81 15.70
CA MET A 357 0.68 4.61 14.24
C MET A 357 0.26 3.20 13.82
N VAL A 358 0.60 2.18 14.59
CA VAL A 358 0.15 0.80 14.34
C VAL A 358 -1.37 0.74 14.42
N LEU A 359 -1.95 1.30 15.49
CA LEU A 359 -3.41 1.40 15.65
C LEU A 359 -4.05 2.19 14.52
N ALA A 360 -3.45 3.30 14.08
CA ALA A 360 -3.93 4.07 12.94
C ALA A 360 -3.90 3.25 11.65
N GLY A 361 -2.82 2.49 11.40
CA GLY A 361 -2.73 1.59 10.25
C GLY A 361 -3.78 0.48 10.29
N PHE A 362 -4.02 -0.12 11.45
CA PHE A 362 -5.12 -1.07 11.64
C PHE A 362 -6.49 -0.43 11.41
N ALA A 363 -6.73 0.77 11.96
CA ALA A 363 -7.96 1.49 11.76
C ALA A 363 -8.18 1.82 10.27
N VAL A 364 -7.13 2.24 9.53
CA VAL A 364 -7.18 2.43 8.08
C VAL A 364 -7.57 1.13 7.37
N CYS A 365 -6.97 -0.02 7.72
CA CYS A 365 -7.30 -1.30 7.10
C CYS A 365 -8.76 -1.69 7.34
N ILE A 366 -9.20 -1.68 8.62
CA ILE A 366 -10.54 -2.10 9.03
C ILE A 366 -11.59 -1.19 8.41
N THR A 367 -11.40 0.12 8.48
CA THR A 367 -12.37 1.08 7.93
C THR A 367 -12.41 1.03 6.41
N TYR A 368 -11.27 0.83 5.74
CA TYR A 368 -11.24 0.65 4.29
C TYR A 368 -11.98 -0.61 3.87
N GLN A 369 -11.70 -1.75 4.51
CA GLN A 369 -12.37 -3.03 4.22
C GLN A 369 -13.88 -2.94 4.48
N ALA A 370 -14.29 -2.41 5.63
CA ALA A 370 -15.69 -2.22 5.98
C ALA A 370 -16.42 -1.23 5.03
N GLY A 371 -15.69 -0.30 4.40
CA GLY A 371 -16.25 0.57 3.37
C GLY A 371 -16.51 -0.16 2.05
N MET A 372 -15.65 -1.11 1.68
CA MET A 372 -15.80 -1.91 0.46
C MET A 372 -16.87 -2.99 0.62
N ASP A 373 -16.86 -3.65 1.78
CA ASP A 373 -17.81 -4.69 2.19
C ASP A 373 -18.53 -4.28 3.50
N PRO A 374 -19.63 -3.53 3.38
CA PRO A 374 -20.36 -3.00 4.52
C PRO A 374 -21.07 -4.10 5.32
N PRO A 375 -21.37 -3.85 6.61
CA PRO A 375 -22.09 -4.80 7.45
C PRO A 375 -23.45 -5.14 6.84
N GLY A 376 -23.81 -6.42 6.92
CA GLY A 376 -24.99 -6.97 6.23
C GLY A 376 -24.72 -7.36 4.77
N GLY A 377 -23.53 -7.07 4.24
CA GLY A 377 -23.12 -7.44 2.90
C GLY A 377 -23.83 -6.62 1.81
N LEU A 378 -23.76 -7.16 0.59
CA LEU A 378 -24.30 -6.54 -0.61
C LEU A 378 -25.34 -7.45 -1.24
N TRP A 379 -26.38 -6.85 -1.82
CA TRP A 379 -27.36 -7.58 -2.62
C TRP A 379 -26.69 -8.33 -3.77
N GLN A 380 -27.14 -9.56 -4.02
CA GLN A 380 -26.64 -10.44 -5.08
C GLN A 380 -27.64 -10.57 -6.25
N ASP A 381 -28.78 -9.90 -6.17
CA ASP A 381 -29.83 -9.90 -7.19
C ASP A 381 -30.49 -8.51 -7.32
N ASN A 382 -31.42 -8.39 -8.26
CA ASN A 382 -32.25 -7.20 -8.48
C ASN A 382 -33.72 -7.53 -8.21
N LEU A 383 -34.05 -7.98 -7.00
CA LEU A 383 -35.41 -8.30 -6.57
C LEU A 383 -35.96 -7.24 -5.61
N ASP A 384 -37.26 -7.27 -5.31
CA ASP A 384 -37.91 -6.53 -4.21
C ASP A 384 -37.59 -5.03 -4.09
N GLY A 385 -37.24 -4.37 -5.20
CA GLY A 385 -36.90 -2.95 -5.24
C GLY A 385 -35.47 -2.61 -4.80
N HIS A 386 -34.62 -3.60 -4.50
CA HIS A 386 -33.18 -3.40 -4.31
C HIS A 386 -32.38 -3.67 -5.57
N GLU A 387 -31.20 -3.05 -5.64
CA GLU A 387 -30.26 -3.21 -6.74
C GLU A 387 -29.03 -3.99 -6.28
N ILE A 388 -28.55 -4.88 -7.15
CA ILE A 388 -27.37 -5.69 -6.94
C ILE A 388 -26.14 -4.84 -6.65
N GLY A 389 -25.30 -5.32 -5.74
CA GLY A 389 -24.09 -4.64 -5.32
C GLY A 389 -24.37 -3.39 -4.46
N ARG A 390 -25.62 -3.09 -4.10
CA ARG A 390 -25.95 -2.12 -3.04
C ARG A 390 -25.88 -2.77 -1.65
N PRO A 391 -25.56 -2.01 -0.60
CA PRO A 391 -25.51 -2.52 0.76
C PRO A 391 -26.91 -2.92 1.24
N VAL A 392 -27.03 -4.12 1.77
CA VAL A 392 -28.29 -4.62 2.34
C VAL A 392 -28.77 -3.71 3.47
N LEU A 393 -27.83 -3.23 4.30
CA LEU A 393 -28.15 -2.31 5.39
C LEU A 393 -28.67 -0.95 4.88
N GLN A 394 -28.24 -0.51 3.69
CA GLN A 394 -28.71 0.76 3.10
C GLN A 394 -30.20 0.67 2.75
N THR A 395 -30.66 -0.44 2.18
CA THR A 395 -32.06 -0.60 1.76
C THR A 395 -32.97 -1.02 2.91
N THR A 396 -32.48 -1.86 3.83
CA THR A 396 -33.31 -2.37 4.95
C THR A 396 -33.35 -1.43 6.16
N HIS A 397 -32.25 -0.75 6.48
CA HIS A 397 -32.10 0.08 7.69
C HIS A 397 -31.28 1.36 7.40
N HIS A 398 -31.82 2.22 6.53
CA HIS A 398 -31.14 3.40 6.00
C HIS A 398 -30.43 4.26 7.06
N ALA A 399 -31.09 4.58 8.19
CA ALA A 399 -30.50 5.39 9.26
C ALA A 399 -29.26 4.73 9.89
N ARG A 400 -29.27 3.40 10.08
CA ARG A 400 -28.12 2.66 10.61
C ARG A 400 -26.96 2.65 9.62
N TYR A 401 -27.27 2.50 8.34
CA TYR A 401 -26.25 2.57 7.28
C TYR A 401 -25.60 3.95 7.22
N GLN A 402 -26.35 5.04 7.32
CA GLN A 402 -25.79 6.39 7.31
C GLN A 402 -24.83 6.61 8.49
N VAL A 403 -25.24 6.25 9.72
CA VAL A 403 -24.37 6.35 10.89
C VAL A 403 -23.09 5.55 10.69
N PHE A 404 -23.20 4.29 10.26
CA PHE A 404 -22.05 3.45 9.96
C PHE A 404 -21.13 4.10 8.91
N PHE A 405 -21.68 4.51 7.76
CA PHE A 405 -20.91 5.04 6.64
C PHE A 405 -20.15 6.32 7.00
N TYR A 406 -20.81 7.27 7.67
CA TYR A 406 -20.17 8.52 8.07
C TYR A 406 -19.14 8.31 9.18
N SER A 407 -19.45 7.52 10.21
CA SER A 407 -18.50 7.21 11.28
C SER A 407 -17.28 6.44 10.76
N ASN A 408 -17.49 5.45 9.89
CA ASN A 408 -16.42 4.68 9.27
C ASN A 408 -15.53 5.55 8.38
N SER A 409 -16.13 6.41 7.56
CA SER A 409 -15.38 7.34 6.70
C SER A 409 -14.60 8.39 7.49
N ALA A 410 -15.17 8.91 8.58
CA ALA A 410 -14.47 9.81 9.49
C ALA A 410 -13.29 9.11 10.17
N ALA A 411 -13.48 7.88 10.65
CA ALA A 411 -12.42 7.07 11.24
C ALA A 411 -11.30 6.76 10.22
N PHE A 412 -11.64 6.46 8.97
CA PHE A 412 -10.68 6.26 7.89
C PHE A 412 -9.81 7.50 7.65
N VAL A 413 -10.44 8.65 7.42
CA VAL A 413 -9.72 9.91 7.12
C VAL A 413 -8.86 10.37 8.29
N THR A 414 -9.38 10.29 9.52
CA THR A 414 -8.62 10.67 10.73
C THR A 414 -7.43 9.75 10.96
N SER A 415 -7.58 8.45 10.76
CA SER A 415 -6.49 7.47 10.91
C SER A 415 -5.42 7.62 9.83
N LEU A 416 -5.81 8.00 8.61
CA LEU A 416 -4.86 8.26 7.52
C LEU A 416 -4.00 9.50 7.78
N GLY A 417 -4.54 10.52 8.46
CA GLY A 417 -3.83 11.75 8.85
C GLY A 417 -3.00 11.63 10.15
N ALA A 418 -3.20 10.58 10.94
CA ALA A 418 -2.53 10.38 12.23
C ALA A 418 -0.98 10.40 12.15
N PRO A 419 -0.31 9.80 11.13
CA PRO A 419 1.14 9.88 10.98
C PRO A 419 1.67 11.31 10.77
N GLU A 420 0.84 12.22 10.25
CA GLU A 420 1.20 13.63 10.07
C GLU A 420 0.94 14.47 11.33
N MET A 421 -0.18 14.22 12.02
CA MET A 421 -0.56 14.93 13.26
C MET A 421 0.43 14.72 14.40
N GLN A 422 1.11 13.57 14.44
CA GLN A 422 2.07 13.26 15.50
C GLN A 422 3.43 13.95 15.32
N LYS A 423 3.64 14.66 14.19
CA LYS A 423 4.75 15.61 14.01
C LYS A 423 4.40 16.94 14.68
N GLY A 424 4.32 16.95 16.01
CA GLY A 424 4.28 18.20 16.77
C GLY A 424 5.52 19.08 16.48
N PRO A 425 5.45 20.40 16.75
CA PRO A 425 6.37 21.44 16.25
C PRO A 425 7.86 21.29 16.61
N SER A 426 8.26 20.26 17.36
CA SER A 426 9.63 20.01 17.81
C SER A 426 10.56 19.36 16.75
N MET A 427 10.04 19.00 15.56
CA MET A 427 10.84 18.44 14.45
C MET A 427 11.12 19.42 13.30
N LEU A 428 10.57 20.64 13.33
CA LEU A 428 10.85 21.70 12.35
C LEU A 428 12.05 22.60 12.76
N SER A 429 12.78 22.22 13.81
CA SER A 429 13.93 22.94 14.37
C SER A 429 15.27 22.20 14.25
N SER A 430 15.41 21.24 13.32
CA SER A 430 16.67 20.49 13.12
C SER A 430 17.13 20.51 11.67
#